data_AF-A0A4D6HB17-F1
#
_entry.id   AF-A0A4D6HB17-F1
#
_cell.length_a   1.000
_cell.length_b   1.000
_cell.length_c   1.000
_cell.angle_alpha   90.00
_cell.angle_beta   90.00
_cell.angle_gamma   90.00
#
_symmetry.space_group_name_H-M   'P 1'
#
loop_
_entity.id
_entity.type
_entity.pdbx_description
1 polymer ?
#
loop_
_entity_poly.entity_id
_entity_poly.type
_entity_poly.pdbx_seq_one_letter_code
_entity_poly.pdbx_strand_id
1 'polypeptide(L)'
;MTDNHNYKTPAQGTLDWHVPLNDNFASLDIDVEIRDTDANKENYEPKQNAKFLATDTGDVYLGDGSAWQQLGSMTNVNVGSTAPSNPSEGDLWIDTS
;
A
#
# COMPACT_ATOMS: atom_id res chain seq x y z
N MET A 1 13.97 17.80 -9.35
CA MET A 1 13.15 17.20 -8.29
C MET A 1 12.18 16.29 -9.00
N THR A 2 12.11 15.01 -8.63
CA THR A 2 11.04 14.15 -9.14
C THR A 2 9.88 14.33 -8.17
N ASP A 3 8.77 14.91 -8.63
CA ASP A 3 7.60 15.05 -7.78
C ASP A 3 7.10 13.66 -7.39
N ASN A 4 6.87 13.43 -6.09
CA ASN A 4 6.45 12.12 -5.59
C ASN A 4 5.07 11.72 -6.12
N HIS A 5 4.23 12.73 -6.39
CA HIS A 5 2.89 12.58 -6.94
C HIS A 5 2.63 13.68 -7.98
N ASN A 6 2.19 13.31 -9.18
CA ASN A 6 1.96 14.22 -10.31
C ASN A 6 0.64 15.01 -10.18
N TYR A 7 0.30 15.48 -8.97
CA TYR A 7 -0.92 16.24 -8.74
C TYR A 7 -0.85 17.62 -9.38
N LYS A 8 -1.96 18.05 -9.95
CA LYS A 8 -2.07 19.30 -10.71
C LYS A 8 -2.71 20.37 -9.83
N THR A 9 -2.11 21.55 -9.76
CA THR A 9 -2.75 22.73 -9.15
C THR A 9 -3.20 23.69 -10.25
N PRO A 10 -4.51 23.90 -10.46
CA PRO A 10 -4.98 24.84 -11.47
C PRO A 10 -4.56 26.26 -11.13
N ALA A 11 -4.20 27.05 -12.15
CA ALA A 11 -3.98 28.48 -11.97
C ALA A 11 -5.29 29.19 -11.62
N GLN A 12 -5.21 30.27 -10.85
CA GLN A 12 -6.37 31.10 -10.55
C GLN A 12 -7.00 31.60 -11.86
N GLY A 13 -8.32 31.45 -11.97
CA GLY A 13 -9.07 31.82 -13.19
C GLY A 13 -9.21 30.71 -14.22
N THR A 14 -8.67 29.51 -13.99
CA THR A 14 -8.94 28.33 -14.84
C THR A 14 -10.45 28.01 -14.81
N LEU A 15 -11.10 28.00 -15.97
CA LEU A 15 -12.55 27.74 -16.06
C LEU A 15 -12.87 26.25 -15.84
N ASP A 16 -12.10 25.36 -16.47
CA ASP A 16 -12.27 23.90 -16.37
C ASP A 16 -11.47 23.29 -15.21
N TRP A 17 -11.35 24.03 -14.10
CA TRP A 17 -10.55 23.62 -12.94
C TRP A 17 -10.96 22.26 -12.37
N HIS A 18 -12.20 21.83 -12.60
CA HIS A 18 -12.70 20.54 -12.13
C HIS A 18 -11.96 19.36 -12.78
N VAL A 19 -11.40 19.52 -13.99
CA VAL A 19 -10.76 18.40 -14.72
C VAL A 19 -9.49 17.95 -13.99
N PRO A 20 -8.49 18.83 -13.79
CA PRO A 20 -7.29 18.46 -13.04
C PRO A 20 -7.58 18.09 -11.58
N LEU A 21 -8.63 18.62 -10.95
CA LEU A 21 -9.00 18.20 -9.60
C LEU A 21 -9.59 16.78 -9.58
N ASN A 22 -10.47 16.44 -10.52
CA ASN A 22 -11.01 15.09 -10.64
C ASN A 22 -9.90 14.06 -10.94
N ASP A 23 -8.94 14.42 -11.79
CA ASP A 23 -7.74 13.60 -12.03
C ASP A 23 -6.98 13.38 -10.72
N ASN A 24 -6.74 14.45 -9.94
CA ASN A 24 -6.06 14.33 -8.65
C ASN A 24 -6.84 13.45 -7.68
N PHE A 25 -8.17 13.55 -7.61
CA PHE A 25 -8.98 12.71 -6.73
C PHE A 25 -8.88 11.24 -7.10
N ALA A 26 -8.87 10.92 -8.40
CA ALA A 26 -8.66 9.54 -8.86
C ALA A 26 -7.26 9.02 -8.51
N SER A 27 -6.23 9.86 -8.58
CA SER A 27 -4.87 9.49 -8.15
C SER A 27 -4.77 9.34 -6.64
N LEU A 28 -5.33 10.28 -5.86
CA LEU A 28 -5.32 10.24 -4.40
C LEU A 28 -6.00 8.99 -3.84
N ASP A 29 -7.07 8.53 -4.48
CA ASP A 29 -7.80 7.33 -4.08
C ASP A 29 -6.94 6.04 -4.16
N ILE A 30 -5.91 6.03 -5.01
CA ILE A 30 -4.94 4.92 -5.13
C ILE A 30 -3.72 5.18 -4.23
N ASP A 31 -3.27 6.44 -4.16
CA ASP A 31 -2.04 6.82 -3.46
C ASP A 31 -2.20 6.83 -1.93
N VAL A 32 -3.42 7.05 -1.43
CA VAL A 32 -3.71 7.00 0.00
C VAL A 32 -3.82 5.55 0.46
N GLU A 33 -2.94 5.15 1.35
CA GLU A 33 -2.94 3.81 1.95
C GLU A 33 -4.23 3.55 2.75
N ILE A 34 -4.83 2.39 2.51
CA ILE A 34 -5.96 1.87 3.27
C ILE A 34 -5.42 1.13 4.51
N ARG A 35 -6.01 1.39 5.68
CA ARG A 35 -5.62 0.78 6.95
C ARG A 35 -6.86 0.22 7.65
N ASP A 36 -6.93 -1.09 7.79
CA ASP A 36 -8.01 -1.79 8.50
C ASP A 36 -7.52 -3.15 8.99
N THR A 37 -8.38 -4.01 9.51
CA THR A 37 -8.07 -5.41 9.82
C THR A 37 -8.00 -6.26 8.54
N ASP A 38 -7.20 -7.32 8.54
CA ASP A 38 -7.05 -8.20 7.37
C ASP A 38 -8.40 -8.75 6.87
N ALA A 39 -9.30 -9.08 7.80
CA ALA A 39 -10.64 -9.59 7.49
C ALA A 39 -11.52 -8.62 6.67
N ASN A 40 -11.24 -7.31 6.72
CA ASN A 40 -12.00 -6.29 6.02
C ASN A 40 -11.43 -5.95 4.64
N LYS A 41 -10.29 -6.52 4.24
CA LYS A 41 -9.59 -6.20 3.00
C LYS A 41 -10.48 -6.26 1.75
N GLU A 42 -11.36 -7.26 1.67
CA GLU A 42 -12.27 -7.45 0.54
C GLU A 42 -13.45 -6.46 0.51
N ASN A 43 -13.59 -5.57 1.50
CA ASN A 43 -14.54 -4.46 1.47
C ASN A 43 -14.04 -3.30 0.58
N TYR A 44 -12.78 -3.32 0.17
CA TYR A 44 -12.13 -2.29 -0.62
C TYR A 44 -11.79 -2.82 -2.02
N GLU A 45 -12.02 -2.00 -3.04
CA GLU A 45 -11.67 -2.34 -4.43
C GLU A 45 -10.14 -2.42 -4.59
N PRO A 46 -9.57 -3.53 -5.10
CA PRO A 46 -8.12 -3.70 -5.27
C PRO A 46 -7.61 -2.95 -6.50
N LYS A 47 -7.74 -1.62 -6.51
CA LYS A 47 -7.29 -0.78 -7.62
C LYS A 47 -5.81 -0.99 -7.88
N GLN A 48 -5.41 -0.93 -9.16
CA GLN A 48 -4.02 -1.10 -9.55
C GLN A 48 -3.11 -0.16 -8.75
N ASN A 49 -2.14 -0.74 -8.04
CA ASN A 49 -1.17 -0.09 -7.16
C ASN A 49 -1.73 0.50 -5.84
N ALA A 50 -3.01 0.30 -5.53
CA ALA A 50 -3.53 0.68 -4.22
C ALA A 50 -2.87 -0.18 -3.14
N LYS A 51 -2.58 0.43 -1.99
CA LYS A 51 -1.94 -0.26 -0.86
C LYS A 51 -2.92 -0.46 0.27
N PHE A 52 -2.97 -1.67 0.82
CA PHE A 52 -3.69 -2.00 2.03
C PHE A 52 -2.70 -2.49 3.10
N LEU A 53 -2.80 -1.93 4.30
CA LEU A 53 -2.08 -2.40 5.48
C LEU A 53 -3.08 -3.02 6.45
N ALA A 54 -2.97 -4.34 6.65
CA ALA A 54 -3.65 -5.05 7.72
C ALA A 54 -3.02 -4.67 9.06
N THR A 55 -3.72 -3.84 9.84
CA THR A 55 -3.19 -3.23 11.07
C THR A 55 -3.11 -4.20 12.25
N ASP A 56 -3.79 -5.33 12.17
CA ASP A 56 -3.82 -6.39 13.17
C ASP A 56 -2.75 -7.45 12.96
N THR A 57 -2.50 -7.86 11.71
CA THR A 57 -1.46 -8.86 11.37
C THR A 57 -0.13 -8.23 10.97
N GLY A 58 -0.15 -7.00 10.46
CA GLY A 58 1.01 -6.33 9.86
C GLY A 58 1.20 -6.62 8.38
N ASP A 59 0.32 -7.38 7.75
CA ASP A 59 0.40 -7.73 6.33
C ASP A 59 0.19 -6.51 5.43
N VAL A 60 0.98 -6.46 4.37
CA VAL A 60 0.92 -5.42 3.35
C VAL A 60 0.48 -6.04 2.03
N TYR A 61 -0.53 -5.45 1.42
CA TYR A 61 -1.07 -5.89 0.13
C TYR A 61 -1.00 -4.78 -0.92
N LEU A 62 -0.90 -5.19 -2.18
CA LEU A 62 -0.99 -4.33 -3.36
C LEU A 62 -2.13 -4.80 -4.27
N GLY A 63 -3.01 -3.89 -4.67
CA GLY A 63 -4.03 -4.16 -5.67
C GLY A 63 -3.45 -4.27 -7.07
N ASP A 64 -3.86 -5.27 -7.84
CA ASP A 64 -3.49 -5.45 -9.25
C ASP A 64 -4.61 -5.07 -10.24
N GLY A 65 -5.67 -4.44 -9.74
CA GLY A 65 -6.90 -4.13 -10.48
C GLY A 65 -7.95 -5.24 -10.45
N SER A 66 -7.62 -6.43 -9.93
CA SER A 66 -8.54 -7.57 -9.82
C SER A 66 -8.55 -8.20 -8.42
N ALA A 67 -7.40 -8.26 -7.75
CA ALA A 67 -7.22 -8.89 -6.44
C ALA A 67 -6.15 -8.17 -5.61
N TRP A 68 -6.19 -8.42 -4.31
CA TRP A 68 -5.17 -7.99 -3.36
C TRP A 68 -4.02 -9.01 -3.28
N GLN A 69 -2.83 -8.63 -3.74
CA GLN A 69 -1.62 -9.46 -3.68
C GLN A 69 -0.83 -9.15 -2.41
N GLN A 70 -0.57 -10.16 -1.56
CA GLN A 70 0.25 -9.97 -0.36
C GLN A 70 1.71 -9.79 -0.75
N LEU A 71 2.34 -8.73 -0.25
CA LEU A 71 3.76 -8.44 -0.48
C LEU A 71 4.64 -8.95 0.67
N GLY A 72 4.10 -9.02 1.89
CA GLY A 72 4.80 -9.47 3.09
C GLY A 72 4.18 -8.88 4.35
N SER A 73 4.82 -9.08 5.51
CA SER A 73 4.37 -8.56 6.81
C SER A 73 5.43 -7.70 7.49
N MET A 74 5.00 -6.65 8.19
CA MET A 74 5.90 -5.74 8.93
C MET A 74 6.20 -6.18 10.36
N THR A 75 5.58 -7.26 10.85
CA THR A 75 5.61 -7.64 12.28
C THR A 75 6.63 -8.74 12.61
N ASN A 76 7.13 -9.50 11.63
CA ASN A 76 7.99 -10.65 11.91
C ASN A 76 9.39 -10.52 11.30
N VAL A 77 10.24 -9.69 11.91
CA VAL A 77 11.68 -9.64 11.60
C VAL A 77 12.46 -10.36 12.71
N ASN A 78 12.99 -11.55 12.39
CA ASN A 78 13.89 -12.30 13.27
C ASN A 78 15.35 -12.06 12.84
N VAL A 79 16.26 -11.88 13.80
CA VAL A 79 17.70 -11.68 13.52
C VAL A 79 18.51 -12.63 14.37
N GLY A 80 19.43 -13.38 13.77
CA GLY A 80 20.33 -14.26 14.51
C GLY A 80 21.14 -15.21 13.64
N SER A 81 22.15 -15.85 14.23
CA SER A 81 23.05 -16.81 13.55
C SER A 81 22.47 -18.22 13.38
N THR A 82 21.21 -18.43 13.76
CA THR A 82 20.48 -19.70 13.60
C THR A 82 19.07 -19.41 13.12
N ALA A 83 18.61 -20.16 12.11
CA ALA A 83 17.27 -20.00 11.56
C ALA A 83 16.17 -20.20 12.64
N PRO A 84 15.08 -19.42 12.61
CA PRO A 84 13.94 -19.61 13.49
C PRO A 84 13.36 -21.02 13.37
N SER A 85 12.96 -21.62 14.49
CA SER A 85 12.47 -23.01 14.54
C SER A 85 11.03 -23.18 14.06
N ASN A 86 10.24 -22.10 13.99
CA ASN A 86 8.85 -22.09 13.53
C ASN A 86 8.53 -20.78 12.78
N PRO A 87 9.11 -20.53 11.60
CA PRO A 87 8.77 -19.35 10.83
C PRO A 87 7.36 -19.47 10.24
N SER A 88 6.64 -18.35 10.18
CA SER A 88 5.41 -18.22 9.40
C SER A 88 5.72 -17.72 8.00
N GLU A 89 4.82 -17.98 7.06
CA GLU A 89 4.91 -17.38 5.72
C GLU A 89 4.83 -15.85 5.85
N GLY A 90 5.75 -15.14 5.18
CA GLY A 90 5.88 -13.68 5.30
C GLY A 90 6.91 -13.20 6.33
N ASP A 91 7.48 -14.09 7.14
CA ASP A 91 8.54 -13.73 8.08
C ASP A 91 9.85 -13.37 7.37
N LEU A 92 10.51 -12.29 7.82
CA LEU A 92 11.85 -11.92 7.42
C LEU A 92 12.85 -12.44 8.45
N TRP A 93 13.85 -13.22 8.00
CA TRP A 93 14.99 -13.61 8.83
C TRP A 93 16.29 -13.02 8.28
N ILE A 94 17.05 -12.34 9.13
CA ILE A 94 18.37 -11.82 8.81
C ILE A 94 19.41 -12.71 9.49
N ASP A 95 20.16 -13.45 8.66
CA ASP A 95 21.32 -14.23 9.09
C ASP A 95 22.50 -13.31 9.41
N THR A 96 23.15 -13.56 10.53
CA THR A 96 24.29 -12.77 11.03
C THR A 96 25.56 -13.61 11.19
N SER A 97 25.59 -14.83 10.63
CA SER A 97 26.75 -15.72 10.68
C SER A 97 27.87 -15.32 9.71
#